data_AF-A0A969JTZ6-F1
#
_entry.id   AF-A0A969JTZ6-F1
#
_cell.length_a   1.000
_cell.length_b   1.000
_cell.length_c   1.000
_cell.angle_alpha   90.00
_cell.angle_beta   90.00
_cell.angle_gamma   90.00
#
_symmetry.space_group_name_H-M   'P 1'
#
loop_
_entity.id
_entity.type
_entity.pdbx_description
1 polymer ?
#
loop_
_entity_poly.entity_id
_entity_poly.type
_entity_poly.pdbx_seq_one_letter_code
_entity_poly.pdbx_strand_id
1 'polypeptide(L)'
;FKTFRVEDAPEVVIKTALKAANLIGDGLYGVDLKQTDKGLVVIEINDNPNIDAGVEDQVLKEDLYRVVIEDFVWRLERKRAR
;
A
#
# COMPACT_ATOMS: atom_id res chain seq x y z
N PHE A 1 -2.99 -15.49 8.15
CA PHE A 1 -2.09 -14.51 7.51
C PHE A 1 -1.22 -13.87 8.56
N LYS A 2 -0.02 -13.42 8.19
CA LYS A 2 0.88 -12.66 9.08
C LYS A 2 1.22 -11.34 8.41
N THR A 3 0.93 -10.25 9.10
CA THR A 3 1.24 -8.90 8.63
C THR A 3 2.45 -8.37 9.34
N PHE A 4 3.27 -7.63 8.61
CA PHE A 4 4.50 -7.02 9.10
C PHE A 4 4.36 -5.51 9.00
N ARG A 5 5.11 -4.78 9.84
CA ARG A 5 5.23 -3.34 9.63
C ARG A 5 5.95 -3.12 8.30
N VAL A 6 5.63 -2.02 7.62
CA VAL A 6 6.25 -1.74 6.31
C VAL A 6 7.77 -1.64 6.45
N GLU A 7 8.24 -1.02 7.52
CA GLU A 7 9.65 -0.84 7.86
C GLU A 7 10.40 -2.15 8.19
N ASP A 8 9.69 -3.23 8.50
CA ASP A 8 10.30 -4.55 8.76
C ASP A 8 10.56 -5.32 7.46
N ALA A 9 9.97 -4.90 6.33
CA ALA A 9 10.22 -5.52 5.05
C ALA A 9 11.61 -5.13 4.50
N PRO A 10 12.28 -6.01 3.73
CA PRO A 10 13.55 -5.65 3.12
C PRO A 10 13.42 -4.40 2.25
N GLU A 11 14.38 -3.48 2.35
CA GLU A 11 14.32 -2.17 1.68
C GLU A 11 14.08 -2.27 0.17
N VAL A 12 14.67 -3.29 -0.48
CA VAL A 12 14.48 -3.56 -1.92
C VAL A 12 13.02 -3.90 -2.27
N VAL A 13 12.29 -4.56 -1.37
CA VAL A 13 10.86 -4.88 -1.54
C VAL A 13 10.05 -3.59 -1.51
N ILE A 14 10.25 -2.76 -0.48
CA ILE A 14 9.53 -1.48 -0.30
C ILE A 14 9.78 -0.56 -1.51
N LYS A 15 11.05 -0.38 -1.90
CA LYS A 15 11.41 0.47 -3.05
C LYS A 15 10.80 -0.03 -4.36
N THR A 16 10.77 -1.36 -4.56
CA THR A 16 10.19 -1.94 -5.78
C THR A 16 8.67 -1.76 -5.79
N ALA A 17 7.99 -1.99 -4.68
CA ALA A 17 6.54 -1.79 -4.55
C ALA A 17 6.16 -0.33 -4.81
N LEU A 18 6.86 0.63 -4.18
CA LEU A 18 6.63 2.05 -4.39
C LEU A 18 6.87 2.46 -5.85
N LYS A 19 7.95 1.97 -6.47
CA LYS A 19 8.22 2.25 -7.89
C LYS A 19 7.09 1.73 -8.78
N ALA A 20 6.56 0.53 -8.51
CA ALA A 20 5.46 -0.06 -9.26
C ALA A 20 4.18 0.77 -9.10
N ALA A 21 3.76 1.08 -7.88
CA ALA A 21 2.56 1.88 -7.59
C ALA A 21 2.63 3.28 -8.23
N ASN A 22 3.79 3.95 -8.14
CA ASN A 22 3.99 5.30 -8.67
C ASN A 22 3.90 5.38 -10.21
N LEU A 23 3.99 4.26 -10.93
CA LEU A 23 3.73 4.25 -12.37
C LEU A 23 2.24 4.39 -12.69
N ILE A 24 1.35 4.06 -11.75
CA ILE A 24 -0.10 4.14 -11.92
C ILE A 24 -0.61 5.50 -11.46
N GLY A 25 -0.22 5.95 -10.26
CA GLY A 25 -0.65 7.24 -9.75
C GLY A 25 -0.34 7.46 -8.27
N ASP A 26 -0.95 8.50 -7.72
CA ASP A 26 -0.89 8.89 -6.31
C ASP A 26 -2.20 8.49 -5.64
N GLY A 27 -2.31 7.22 -5.25
CA GLY A 27 -3.50 6.59 -4.67
C GLY A 27 -3.11 5.39 -3.81
N LEU A 28 -4.12 4.66 -3.32
CA LEU A 28 -3.90 3.44 -2.52
C LEU A 28 -3.87 2.21 -3.45
N TYR A 29 -2.69 1.58 -3.54
CA TYR A 29 -2.49 0.41 -4.40
C TYR A 29 -1.98 -0.78 -3.60
N GLY A 30 -2.46 -1.98 -3.95
CA GLY A 30 -1.85 -3.24 -3.54
C GLY A 30 -0.80 -3.65 -4.57
N VAL A 31 0.37 -4.13 -4.12
CA VAL A 31 1.43 -4.60 -5.02
C VAL A 31 1.94 -5.95 -4.55
N ASP A 32 1.79 -6.97 -5.40
CA ASP A 32 2.35 -8.28 -5.11
C ASP A 32 3.71 -8.46 -5.75
N LEU A 33 4.66 -8.85 -4.91
CA LEU A 33 6.04 -9.10 -5.30
C LEU A 33 6.40 -10.56 -5.07
N LYS A 34 7.12 -11.14 -6.02
CA LYS A 34 7.71 -12.46 -5.87
C LYS A 34 9.23 -12.36 -5.90
N GLN A 35 9.88 -12.87 -4.87
CA GLN A 35 11.33 -13.09 -4.90
C GLN A 35 11.63 -14.42 -5.60
N THR A 36 12.56 -14.36 -6.55
CA THR A 36 13.06 -15.51 -7.32
C THR A 36 14.59 -15.53 -7.28
N ASP A 37 15.20 -16.60 -7.78
CA ASP A 37 16.67 -16.70 -7.91
C ASP A 37 17.27 -15.61 -8.83
N LYS A 38 16.44 -15.00 -9.68
CA LYS A 38 16.82 -13.91 -10.59
C LYS A 38 16.52 -12.52 -10.04
N GLY A 39 15.98 -12.44 -8.82
CA GLY A 39 15.60 -11.18 -8.16
C GLY A 39 14.10 -11.05 -7.94
N LEU A 40 13.69 -9.85 -7.52
CA LEU A 40 12.30 -9.48 -7.30
C LEU A 40 11.57 -9.19 -8.62
N VAL A 41 10.35 -9.68 -8.73
CA VAL A 41 9.43 -9.38 -9.83
C VAL A 41 8.09 -8.90 -9.30
N VAL A 42 7.48 -7.96 -10.02
CA VAL A 42 6.09 -7.53 -9.78
C VAL A 42 5.16 -8.54 -10.46
N ILE A 43 4.16 -9.02 -9.73
CA ILE A 43 3.17 -9.97 -10.23
C ILE A 43 1.89 -9.23 -10.59
N GLU A 44 1.38 -8.40 -9.69
CA GLU A 44 0.18 -7.59 -9.92
C GLU A 44 0.24 -6.24 -9.20
N ILE A 45 -0.58 -5.30 -9.68
CA ILE A 45 -0.85 -4.01 -9.05
C ILE A 45 -2.37 -3.82 -9.05
N ASN A 46 -2.96 -3.69 -7.87
CA ASN A 46 -4.40 -3.52 -7.68
C ASN A 46 -4.70 -2.08 -7.26
N ASP A 47 -5.59 -1.42 -8.00
CA ASP A 47 -6.05 -0.05 -7.76
C ASP A 47 -7.13 0.06 -6.68
N ASN A 48 -7.81 -1.04 -6.38
CA ASN A 48 -8.73 -1.16 -5.26
C ASN A 48 -8.35 -2.38 -4.41
N PRO A 49 -7.25 -2.31 -3.65
CA PRO A 49 -6.81 -3.43 -2.82
C PRO A 49 -7.80 -3.70 -1.68
N ASN A 50 -7.83 -4.95 -1.23
CA ASN A 50 -8.56 -5.32 -0.03
C ASN A 50 -7.85 -4.80 1.23
N ILE A 51 -8.65 -4.44 2.24
CA ILE A 51 -8.22 -4.25 3.62
C ILE A 51 -9.16 -5.11 4.46
N ASP A 52 -8.78 -6.37 4.64
CA ASP A 52 -9.56 -7.36 5.36
C ASP A 52 -9.24 -7.29 6.87
N ALA A 53 -10.29 -7.20 7.68
CA ALA A 53 -10.15 -7.13 9.14
C ALA A 53 -9.47 -8.39 9.68
N GLY A 54 -8.45 -8.20 10.52
CA GLY A 54 -7.61 -9.27 11.03
C GLY A 54 -6.53 -9.75 10.04
N VAL A 55 -6.37 -9.09 8.89
CA VAL A 55 -5.28 -9.32 7.93
C VAL A 55 -4.42 -8.06 7.81
N GLU A 56 -4.74 -7.09 6.96
CA GLU A 56 -3.92 -5.89 6.73
C GLU A 56 -3.81 -5.00 7.98
N ASP A 57 -4.81 -5.02 8.85
CA ASP A 57 -4.87 -4.19 10.06
C ASP A 57 -4.20 -4.81 11.31
N GLN A 58 -3.57 -5.98 11.21
CA GLN A 58 -2.96 -6.64 12.38
C GLN A 58 -1.89 -5.79 13.09
N VAL A 59 -1.22 -4.89 12.34
CA VAL A 59 -0.14 -4.04 12.85
C VAL A 59 -0.68 -2.68 13.34
N LEU A 60 -1.29 -1.91 12.43
CA LEU A 60 -1.72 -0.54 12.71
C LEU A 60 -3.12 -0.49 13.35
N LYS A 61 -3.91 -1.56 13.26
CA LYS A 61 -5.28 -1.64 13.78
C LYS A 61 -6.13 -0.48 13.26
N GLU A 62 -6.83 0.21 14.15
CA GLU A 62 -7.69 1.35 13.83
C GLU A 62 -6.95 2.49 13.10
N ASP A 63 -5.64 2.63 13.33
CA ASP A 63 -4.85 3.69 12.71
C ASP A 63 -4.75 3.51 11.19
N LEU A 64 -4.80 2.27 10.66
CA LEU A 64 -4.82 2.01 9.23
C LEU A 64 -6.03 2.69 8.58
N TYR A 65 -7.21 2.43 9.13
CA TYR A 65 -8.46 2.99 8.63
C TYR A 65 -8.51 4.50 8.79
N ARG A 66 -8.01 5.02 9.93
CA ARG A 66 -7.91 6.46 10.15
C ARG A 66 -7.08 7.15 9.06
N VAL A 67 -5.90 6.63 8.74
CA VAL A 67 -5.02 7.19 7.70
C VAL A 67 -5.70 7.18 6.33
N VAL A 68 -6.42 6.11 5.97
CA VAL A 68 -7.15 6.05 4.69
C VAL A 68 -8.25 7.11 4.62
N ILE A 69 -9.03 7.28 5.69
CA ILE A 69 -10.10 8.29 5.74
C ILE A 69 -9.51 9.71 5.73
N GLU A 70 -8.42 9.96 6.45
CA GLU A 70 -7.73 11.26 6.45
C GLU A 70 -7.26 11.65 5.05
N ASP A 71 -6.71 10.72 4.27
CA ASP A 71 -6.33 10.97 2.88
C ASP A 71 -7.54 11.35 2.01
N PHE A 72 -8.67 10.64 2.15
CA PHE A 72 -9.91 11.00 1.44
C PHE A 72 -10.41 12.40 1.79
N VAL A 73 -10.45 12.75 3.07
CA VAL A 73 -10.85 14.09 3.53
C VAL A 73 -9.95 15.15 2.91
N TRP A 74 -8.63 14.97 3.01
CA TRP A 74 -7.66 15.91 2.46
C TRP A 74 -7.79 16.08 0.94
N ARG A 75 -8.01 15.00 0.18
CA ARG A 75 -8.24 15.07 -1.28
C ARG A 75 -9.53 15.82 -1.62
N LEU A 76 -10.61 15.61 -0.85
CA LEU A 76 -11.88 16.32 -1.05
C LEU A 76 -11.73 17.81 -0.78
N GLU A 77 -11.04 18.20 0.30
CA GLU A 77 -10.76 19.60 0.63
C GLU A 77 -9.94 20.28 -0.48
N ARG A 78 -8.88 19.64 -0.96
CA ARG A 78 -8.08 20.14 -2.08
C ARG A 78 -8.88 20.33 -3.36
N LYS A 79 -9.84 19.45 -3.63
CA LYS A 79 -10.71 19.58 -4.81
C LYS A 79 -11.72 20.73 -4.68
N ARG A 80 -12.18 21.02 -3.46
CA ARG A 80 -13.07 22.17 -3.17
C ARG A 80 -12.36 23.52 -3.18
N ALA A 81 -11.06 23.54 -2.89
CA ALA A 81 -10.22 24.74 -2.92
C ALA A 81 -9.76 25.14 -4.34
N ARG A 82 -10.10 24.34 -5.36
CA ARG A 82 -9.90 24.64 -6.79
C ARG A 82 -11.20 25.11 -7.41
#